data_AF-A0A2W1BLT2-F1
#
_entry.id   AF-A0A2W1BLT2-F1
#
_cell.length_a   1.000
_cell.length_b   1.000
_cell.length_c   1.000
_cell.angle_alpha   90.00
_cell.angle_beta   90.00
_cell.angle_gamma   90.00
#
_symmetry.space_group_name_H-M   'P 1'
#
loop_
_entity.id
_entity.type
_entity.pdbx_description
1 polymer ?
#
loop_
_entity_poly.entity_id
_entity_poly.type
_entity_poly.pdbx_seq_one_letter_code
_entity_poly.pdbx_strand_id
1 'polypeptide(L)'
;MPQNGIYHVGVAALSDAFRHNPNLARLNLNDNTVAARGAQAIAAALPKLKNLKCINFGDCLLKSKGALALAKAFKENSLLLESLDLSHNEIGREACMQIVDAVTALPDSADRLSRVVLAGNSLGGANNKKIMRDKLGASAELSDGEGSDDEYVTDSEEDNSNSEEEEEDDEESQNSEDSATEDAQHDTLTNFADTIALDTSGVQEIETDVGRFLAQPTLENLEKLGPNAADVIDVHLQSIKEPAAMIQAYVDATFCVAGLSENATASQIAEQLFPILISRATRAPASAWLLANSFLTALALIKSEEKPQRLKWSLPPCYRFVSRQLLSPTVPPSLRDTLRFFATSKRGAAPLADMLCQ
;
A
#
# COMPACT_ATOMS: atom_id res chain seq x y z
N MET A 1 -6.89 10.14 -22.78
CA MET A 1 -6.70 8.69 -22.63
C MET A 1 -7.44 8.22 -21.40
N PRO A 2 -8.78 8.40 -21.33
CA PRO A 2 -9.52 7.91 -20.18
C PRO A 2 -9.60 6.38 -20.19
N GLN A 3 -9.65 5.76 -19.02
CA GLN A 3 -9.98 4.33 -18.85
C GLN A 3 -9.08 3.35 -19.63
N ASN A 4 -7.76 3.52 -19.51
CA ASN A 4 -6.78 2.68 -20.21
C ASN A 4 -6.00 1.76 -19.26
N GLY A 5 -6.37 1.69 -17.98
CA GLY A 5 -5.65 0.89 -16.98
C GLY A 5 -4.21 1.34 -16.76
N ILE A 6 -3.89 2.61 -17.05
CA ILE A 6 -2.53 3.13 -16.90
C ILE A 6 -2.25 3.34 -15.40
N TYR A 7 -1.26 2.62 -14.89
CA TYR A 7 -0.78 2.75 -13.51
C TYR A 7 0.30 3.83 -13.37
N HIS A 8 0.61 4.22 -12.13
CA HIS A 8 1.54 5.29 -11.80
C HIS A 8 2.92 5.20 -12.52
N VAL A 9 3.41 3.99 -12.83
CA VAL A 9 4.66 3.79 -13.60
C VAL A 9 4.50 4.24 -15.05
N GLY A 10 3.39 3.85 -15.68
CA GLY A 10 3.06 4.30 -17.04
C GLY A 10 2.79 5.79 -17.09
N VAL A 11 2.18 6.36 -16.04
CA VAL A 11 1.98 7.82 -15.93
C VAL A 11 3.32 8.55 -15.78
N ALA A 12 4.29 8.00 -15.04
CA ALA A 12 5.63 8.59 -14.95
C ALA A 12 6.32 8.60 -16.32
N ALA A 13 6.32 7.47 -17.04
CA ALA A 13 6.86 7.40 -18.39
C ALA A 13 6.15 8.37 -19.37
N LEU A 14 4.83 8.48 -19.28
CA LEU A 14 4.07 9.46 -20.05
C LEU A 14 4.42 10.90 -19.67
N SER A 15 4.67 11.17 -18.38
CA SER A 15 5.08 12.50 -17.91
C SER A 15 6.41 12.91 -18.53
N ASP A 16 7.35 11.99 -18.63
CA ASP A 16 8.63 12.24 -19.32
C ASP A 16 8.43 12.47 -20.82
N ALA A 17 7.52 11.74 -21.46
CA ALA A 17 7.13 12.02 -22.84
C ALA A 17 6.47 13.41 -22.99
N PHE A 18 5.61 13.82 -22.05
CA PHE A 18 4.93 15.12 -22.09
C PHE A 18 5.91 16.29 -22.05
N ARG A 19 7.04 16.17 -21.33
CA ARG A 19 8.10 17.21 -21.30
C ARG A 19 8.58 17.61 -22.69
N HIS A 20 8.50 16.69 -23.66
CA HIS A 20 8.94 16.90 -25.04
C HIS A 20 7.84 17.44 -25.96
N ASN A 21 6.64 17.69 -25.45
CA ASN A 21 5.52 18.24 -26.20
C ASN A 21 5.01 19.58 -25.60
N PRO A 22 5.69 20.70 -25.86
CA PRO A 22 5.31 22.01 -25.31
C PRO A 22 3.97 22.55 -25.84
N ASN A 23 3.43 21.95 -26.90
CA ASN A 23 2.15 22.34 -27.51
C ASN A 23 0.96 21.58 -26.93
N LEU A 24 1.18 20.71 -25.93
CA LEU A 24 0.10 19.95 -25.30
C LEU A 24 -0.89 20.91 -24.62
N ALA A 25 -2.10 21.00 -25.16
CA ALA A 25 -3.14 21.89 -24.66
C ALA A 25 -4.14 21.20 -23.72
N ARG A 26 -4.31 19.88 -23.84
CA ARG A 26 -5.30 19.10 -23.07
C ARG A 26 -4.69 17.79 -22.62
N LEU A 27 -4.73 17.55 -21.32
CA LEU A 27 -4.29 16.32 -20.69
C LEU A 27 -5.48 15.68 -19.97
N ASN A 28 -5.91 14.51 -20.46
CA ASN A 28 -7.02 13.77 -19.87
C ASN A 28 -6.55 12.34 -19.58
N LEU A 29 -6.46 12.00 -18.30
CA LEU A 29 -6.15 10.66 -17.79
C LEU A 29 -7.27 10.14 -16.88
N ASN A 30 -8.49 10.64 -17.00
CA ASN A 30 -9.64 10.23 -16.20
C ASN A 30 -9.77 8.69 -16.11
N ASP A 31 -10.12 8.16 -14.95
CA ASP A 31 -10.29 6.71 -14.73
C ASP A 31 -8.99 5.92 -15.05
N ASN A 32 -7.84 6.44 -14.61
CA ASN A 32 -6.56 5.73 -14.61
C ASN A 32 -5.89 5.89 -13.24
N THR A 33 -5.07 4.91 -12.85
CA THR A 33 -4.43 4.93 -11.52
C THR A 33 -3.16 5.79 -11.52
N VAL A 34 -3.33 7.12 -11.56
CA VAL A 34 -2.24 8.09 -11.45
C VAL A 34 -1.54 7.96 -10.10
N ALA A 35 -2.31 7.90 -9.02
CA ALA A 35 -1.83 7.90 -7.64
C ALA A 35 -0.95 9.11 -7.28
N ALA A 36 -0.56 9.24 -6.01
CA ALA A 36 0.31 10.33 -5.57
C ALA A 36 1.66 10.40 -6.33
N ARG A 37 2.25 9.25 -6.67
CA ARG A 37 3.53 9.17 -7.39
C ARG A 37 3.41 9.65 -8.85
N GLY A 38 2.36 9.24 -9.57
CA GLY A 38 2.13 9.72 -10.93
C GLY A 38 1.82 11.22 -10.94
N ALA A 39 1.09 11.71 -9.94
CA ALA A 39 0.81 13.15 -9.79
C ALA A 39 2.09 13.97 -9.60
N GLN A 40 3.04 13.48 -8.81
CA GLN A 40 4.36 14.11 -8.64
C GLN A 40 5.15 14.13 -9.96
N ALA A 41 5.14 13.04 -10.73
CA ALA A 41 5.79 12.98 -12.03
C ALA A 41 5.18 13.98 -13.03
N ILE A 42 3.85 14.08 -13.06
CA ILE A 42 3.14 15.08 -13.87
C ILE A 42 3.51 16.49 -13.40
N ALA A 43 3.49 16.75 -12.09
CA ALA A 43 3.86 18.04 -11.51
C ALA A 43 5.28 18.48 -11.92
N ALA A 44 6.23 17.55 -11.98
CA ALA A 44 7.59 17.81 -12.44
C ALA A 44 7.70 18.06 -13.96
N ALA A 45 6.73 17.62 -14.75
CA ALA A 45 6.67 17.85 -16.20
C ALA A 45 5.95 19.15 -16.58
N LEU A 46 5.06 19.66 -15.72
CA LEU A 46 4.28 20.90 -15.91
C LEU A 46 5.10 22.14 -16.31
N PRO A 47 6.35 22.38 -15.85
CA PRO A 47 7.14 23.55 -16.27
C PRO A 47 7.41 23.62 -17.78
N LYS A 48 7.41 22.46 -18.46
CA LYS A 48 7.62 22.37 -19.92
C LYS A 48 6.31 22.49 -20.71
N LEU A 49 5.16 22.43 -20.05
CA LEU A 49 3.82 22.36 -20.64
C LEU A 49 3.09 23.70 -20.59
N LYS A 50 3.72 24.78 -21.07
CA LYS A 50 3.20 26.15 -20.96
C LYS A 50 1.85 26.41 -21.66
N ASN A 51 1.51 25.59 -22.65
CA ASN A 51 0.25 25.71 -23.39
C ASN A 51 -0.88 24.86 -22.82
N LEU A 52 -0.65 24.15 -21.72
CA LEU A 52 -1.65 23.28 -21.11
C LEU A 52 -2.80 24.12 -20.53
N LYS A 53 -4.01 23.83 -21.01
CA LYS A 53 -5.23 24.58 -20.68
C LYS A 53 -6.27 23.71 -19.97
N CYS A 54 -6.33 22.42 -20.28
CA CYS A 54 -7.31 21.53 -19.67
C CYS A 54 -6.62 20.32 -19.04
N ILE A 55 -6.93 20.07 -17.77
CA ILE A 55 -6.51 18.87 -17.04
C ILE A 55 -7.77 18.14 -16.58
N ASN A 56 -7.84 16.85 -16.90
CA ASN A 56 -8.86 15.96 -16.36
C ASN A 56 -8.19 14.72 -15.77
N PHE A 57 -8.21 14.65 -14.43
CA PHE A 57 -7.79 13.51 -13.62
C PHE A 57 -8.93 13.05 -12.72
N GLY A 58 -10.18 13.05 -13.19
CA GLY A 58 -11.28 12.44 -12.45
C GLY A 58 -11.02 10.95 -12.19
N ASP A 59 -11.37 10.47 -11.00
CA ASP A 59 -11.20 9.08 -10.57
C ASP A 59 -9.78 8.52 -10.82
N CYS A 60 -8.77 9.24 -10.30
CA CYS A 60 -7.35 8.92 -10.55
C CYS A 60 -6.56 8.56 -9.29
N LEU A 61 -7.23 8.41 -8.14
CA LEU A 61 -6.64 8.11 -6.83
C LEU A 61 -5.47 9.04 -6.45
N LEU A 62 -5.54 10.33 -6.80
CA LEU A 62 -4.45 11.28 -6.52
C LEU A 62 -4.10 11.36 -5.04
N LYS A 63 -5.12 11.27 -4.17
CA LYS A 63 -5.05 11.50 -2.72
C LYS A 63 -4.53 12.90 -2.37
N SER A 64 -4.53 13.26 -1.10
CA SER A 64 -4.06 14.58 -0.62
C SER A 64 -2.62 14.88 -1.07
N LYS A 65 -1.70 13.91 -1.03
CA LYS A 65 -0.29 14.12 -1.43
C LYS A 65 -0.14 14.49 -2.91
N GLY A 66 -0.83 13.79 -3.80
CA GLY A 66 -0.77 14.07 -5.23
C GLY A 66 -1.40 15.42 -5.57
N ALA A 67 -2.52 15.74 -4.93
CA ALA A 67 -3.20 17.03 -5.04
C ALA A 67 -2.32 18.21 -4.61
N LEU A 68 -1.60 18.08 -3.49
CA LEU A 68 -0.66 19.11 -3.01
C LEU A 68 0.51 19.33 -3.97
N ALA A 69 1.07 18.25 -4.54
CA ALA A 69 2.14 18.35 -5.53
C ALA A 69 1.69 19.13 -6.78
N LEU A 70 0.48 18.85 -7.28
CA LEU A 70 -0.12 19.60 -8.38
C LEU A 70 -0.37 21.07 -8.01
N ALA A 71 -0.89 21.34 -6.81
CA ALA A 71 -1.14 22.71 -6.34
C ALA A 71 0.15 23.55 -6.31
N LYS A 72 1.25 22.97 -5.81
CA LYS A 72 2.57 23.62 -5.79
C LYS A 72 3.04 23.93 -7.21
N ALA A 73 2.96 22.94 -8.11
CA ALA A 73 3.38 23.12 -9.49
C ALA A 73 2.51 24.15 -10.25
N PHE A 74 1.22 24.27 -9.97
CA PHE A 74 0.38 25.32 -10.56
C PHE A 74 0.79 26.72 -10.12
N LYS A 75 1.15 26.91 -8.84
CA LYS A 75 1.66 28.19 -8.31
C LYS A 75 2.99 28.57 -8.93
N GLU A 76 3.94 27.62 -8.99
CA GLU A 76 5.30 27.88 -9.45
C GLU A 76 5.39 28.15 -10.96
N ASN A 77 4.55 27.47 -11.75
CA ASN A 77 4.62 27.54 -13.21
C ASN A 77 3.66 28.57 -13.82
N SER A 78 2.87 29.27 -13.00
CA SER A 78 1.86 30.23 -13.45
C SER A 78 0.97 29.69 -14.58
N LEU A 79 0.58 28.42 -14.46
CA LEU A 79 -0.19 27.74 -15.50
C LEU A 79 -1.62 28.27 -15.55
N LEU A 80 -1.98 28.84 -16.70
CA LEU A 80 -3.28 29.45 -16.90
C LEU A 80 -4.27 28.40 -17.46
N LEU A 81 -4.79 27.58 -16.56
CA LEU A 81 -5.79 26.55 -16.86
C LEU A 81 -7.17 27.16 -17.14
N GLU A 82 -7.84 26.65 -18.17
CA GLU A 82 -9.24 26.94 -18.51
C GLU A 82 -10.20 25.94 -17.85
N SER A 83 -9.75 24.69 -17.64
CA SER A 83 -10.55 23.64 -17.01
C SER A 83 -9.68 22.67 -16.19
N LEU A 84 -10.12 22.38 -14.96
CA LEU A 84 -9.49 21.43 -14.05
C LEU A 84 -10.56 20.49 -13.47
N ASP A 85 -10.45 19.20 -13.76
CA ASP A 85 -11.31 18.17 -13.20
C ASP A 85 -10.48 17.22 -12.33
N LEU A 86 -10.74 17.23 -11.02
CA LEU A 86 -10.12 16.35 -10.03
C LEU A 86 -11.19 15.63 -9.23
N SER A 87 -12.32 15.32 -9.85
CA SER A 87 -13.42 14.63 -9.19
C SER A 87 -13.03 13.23 -8.69
N HIS A 88 -13.63 12.77 -7.60
CA HIS A 88 -13.47 11.41 -7.06
C HIS A 88 -12.01 10.96 -6.85
N ASN A 89 -11.18 11.77 -6.18
CA ASN A 89 -9.75 11.50 -6.02
C ASN A 89 -9.30 11.24 -4.58
N GLU A 90 -10.24 11.07 -3.65
CA GLU A 90 -9.96 10.92 -2.20
C GLU A 90 -9.07 12.07 -1.67
N ILE A 91 -9.30 13.30 -2.16
CA ILE A 91 -8.52 14.47 -1.73
C ILE A 91 -9.11 15.01 -0.43
N GLY A 92 -8.25 15.18 0.59
CA GLY A 92 -8.62 15.76 1.88
C GLY A 92 -8.86 17.28 1.82
N ARG A 93 -9.55 17.80 2.84
CA ARG A 93 -10.00 19.20 2.93
C ARG A 93 -8.90 20.24 2.70
N GLU A 94 -7.74 20.04 3.31
CA GLU A 94 -6.62 20.98 3.24
C GLU A 94 -6.02 21.04 1.83
N ALA A 95 -5.86 19.87 1.21
CA ALA A 95 -5.34 19.76 -0.14
C ALA A 95 -6.30 20.37 -1.16
N CYS A 96 -7.62 20.18 -1.00
CA CYS A 96 -8.60 20.86 -1.84
C CYS A 96 -8.49 22.39 -1.73
N MET A 97 -8.37 22.93 -0.51
CA MET A 97 -8.19 24.37 -0.30
C MET A 97 -6.92 24.90 -0.97
N GLN A 98 -5.81 24.16 -0.88
CA GLN A 98 -4.56 24.55 -1.54
C GLN A 98 -4.65 24.54 -3.06
N ILE A 99 -5.40 23.61 -3.67
CA ILE A 99 -5.65 23.62 -5.11
C ILE A 99 -6.47 24.85 -5.50
N VAL A 100 -7.53 25.16 -4.76
CA VAL A 100 -8.34 26.35 -5.02
C VAL A 100 -7.49 27.61 -4.91
N ASP A 101 -6.65 27.71 -3.89
CA ASP A 101 -5.73 28.83 -3.71
C ASP A 101 -4.67 28.90 -4.82
N ALA A 102 -4.13 27.76 -5.25
CA ALA A 102 -3.16 27.71 -6.34
C ALA A 102 -3.75 28.21 -7.67
N VAL A 103 -4.97 27.79 -7.96
CA VAL A 103 -5.64 28.16 -9.21
C VAL A 103 -6.16 29.60 -9.15
N THR A 104 -6.53 30.13 -7.99
CA THR A 104 -7.06 31.50 -7.83
C THR A 104 -6.00 32.55 -7.52
N ALA A 105 -4.79 32.17 -7.09
CA ALA A 105 -3.71 33.09 -6.78
C ALA A 105 -3.10 33.78 -8.02
N LEU A 106 -3.38 33.28 -9.23
CA LEU A 106 -2.85 33.86 -10.46
C LEU A 106 -3.74 35.02 -10.93
N PRO A 107 -3.19 36.21 -11.21
CA PRO A 107 -3.97 37.41 -11.50
C PRO A 107 -4.85 37.32 -12.76
N ASP A 108 -4.54 36.42 -13.70
CA ASP A 108 -5.31 36.18 -14.95
C ASP A 108 -6.13 34.88 -14.94
N SER A 109 -6.10 34.10 -13.85
CA SER A 109 -6.80 32.81 -13.83
C SER A 109 -8.30 32.95 -13.60
N ALA A 110 -8.74 33.94 -12.82
CA ALA A 110 -10.15 34.15 -12.52
C ALA A 110 -11.00 34.40 -13.77
N ASP A 111 -10.44 35.04 -14.80
CA ASP A 111 -11.14 35.39 -16.04
C ASP A 111 -11.10 34.26 -17.09
N ARG A 112 -10.17 33.30 -16.96
CA ARG A 112 -10.00 32.18 -17.90
C ARG A 112 -10.51 30.85 -17.37
N LEU A 113 -10.60 30.69 -16.07
CA LEU A 113 -11.02 29.46 -15.41
C LEU A 113 -12.54 29.28 -15.55
N SER A 114 -12.93 28.49 -16.54
CA SER A 114 -14.32 28.22 -16.87
C SER A 114 -14.93 27.08 -16.04
N ARG A 115 -14.11 26.11 -15.62
CA ARG A 115 -14.61 24.90 -14.96
C ARG A 115 -13.59 24.29 -14.00
N VAL A 116 -13.94 24.22 -12.72
CA VAL A 116 -13.23 23.46 -11.68
C VAL A 116 -14.18 22.46 -11.05
N VAL A 117 -13.83 21.17 -11.15
CA VAL A 117 -14.61 20.09 -10.56
C VAL A 117 -13.81 19.46 -9.45
N LEU A 118 -14.35 19.54 -8.24
CA LEU A 118 -13.80 18.86 -7.07
C LEU A 118 -14.85 17.92 -6.44
N ALA A 119 -15.92 17.61 -7.18
CA ALA A 119 -16.97 16.69 -6.79
C ALA A 119 -16.40 15.32 -6.37
N GLY A 120 -16.95 14.68 -5.34
CA GLY A 120 -16.49 13.35 -4.94
C GLY A 120 -15.25 13.33 -4.04
N ASN A 121 -14.79 14.47 -3.53
CA ASN A 121 -13.67 14.58 -2.58
C ASN A 121 -14.14 14.98 -1.17
N SER A 122 -13.25 14.89 -0.19
CA SER A 122 -13.50 15.26 1.20
C SER A 122 -13.35 16.78 1.38
N LEU A 123 -14.29 17.55 0.84
CA LEU A 123 -14.30 19.03 0.89
C LEU A 123 -14.55 19.58 2.31
N GLY A 124 -15.00 18.72 3.23
CA GLY A 124 -15.32 19.06 4.63
C GLY A 124 -16.67 19.74 4.79
N GLY A 125 -16.87 20.42 5.94
CA GLY A 125 -18.13 21.06 6.31
C GLY A 125 -18.58 22.19 5.36
N ALA A 126 -19.84 22.62 5.50
CA ALA A 126 -20.47 23.61 4.62
C ALA A 126 -19.72 24.95 4.48
N ASN A 127 -18.94 25.34 5.50
CA ASN A 127 -18.13 26.56 5.47
C ASN A 127 -17.01 26.50 4.43
N ASN A 128 -16.31 25.37 4.28
CA ASN A 128 -15.24 25.23 3.31
C ASN A 128 -15.77 25.29 1.88
N LYS A 129 -16.91 24.64 1.62
CA LYS A 129 -17.59 24.70 0.32
C LYS A 129 -18.00 26.12 -0.02
N LYS A 130 -18.47 26.87 0.97
CA LYS A 130 -18.80 28.29 0.79
C LYS A 130 -17.54 29.09 0.43
N ILE A 131 -16.43 28.91 1.14
CA ILE A 131 -15.17 29.59 0.82
C ILE A 131 -14.66 29.22 -0.58
N MET A 132 -14.69 27.93 -0.94
CA MET A 132 -14.27 27.48 -2.27
C MET A 132 -15.18 28.03 -3.37
N ARG A 133 -16.49 28.08 -3.14
CA ARG A 133 -17.46 28.68 -4.07
C ARG A 133 -17.28 30.20 -4.16
N ASP A 134 -16.99 30.87 -3.06
CA ASP A 134 -16.73 32.32 -3.04
C ASP A 134 -15.42 32.65 -3.80
N LYS A 135 -14.41 31.77 -3.73
CA LYS A 135 -13.13 31.93 -4.45
C LYS A 135 -13.20 31.54 -5.94
N LEU A 136 -13.95 30.50 -6.29
CA LEU A 136 -14.06 29.99 -7.68
C LEU A 136 -15.26 30.52 -8.45
N GLY A 137 -16.22 31.16 -7.77
CA GLY A 137 -17.44 31.70 -8.38
C GLY A 137 -18.33 30.62 -9.03
N ALA A 138 -18.95 30.98 -10.15
CA ALA A 138 -19.86 30.10 -10.91
C ALA A 138 -19.16 28.93 -11.63
N SER A 139 -17.82 28.95 -11.70
CA SER A 139 -17.01 27.94 -12.38
C SER A 139 -16.82 26.65 -11.57
N ALA A 140 -17.33 26.57 -10.33
CA ALA A 140 -17.11 25.45 -9.43
C ALA A 140 -18.24 24.43 -9.42
N GLU A 141 -17.95 23.20 -9.85
CA GLU A 141 -18.78 22.02 -9.60
C GLU A 141 -18.29 21.33 -8.31
N LEU A 142 -18.97 21.63 -7.21
CA LEU A 142 -18.69 21.08 -5.87
C LEU A 142 -19.84 20.13 -5.49
N SER A 143 -19.56 18.83 -5.40
CA SER A 143 -20.48 17.81 -4.87
C SER A 143 -19.74 16.98 -3.83
N ASP A 144 -20.45 16.59 -2.77
CA ASP A 144 -19.87 15.68 -1.79
C ASP A 144 -19.75 14.29 -2.40
N GLY A 145 -18.57 13.68 -2.24
CA GLY A 145 -18.46 12.23 -2.30
C GLY A 145 -18.75 11.68 -0.91
N GLU A 146 -19.42 10.54 -0.85
CA GLU A 146 -19.49 9.76 0.39
C GLU A 146 -18.07 9.30 0.75
N GLY A 147 -17.35 10.10 1.54
CA GLY A 147 -15.95 9.88 1.90
C GLY A 147 -15.76 9.97 3.41
N SER A 148 -15.26 8.88 4.01
CA SER A 148 -15.10 8.69 5.44
C SER A 148 -14.15 9.69 6.09
N ASP A 149 -14.39 9.96 7.37
CA ASP A 149 -13.69 10.93 8.24
C ASP A 149 -12.23 10.55 8.59
N ASP A 150 -11.55 9.68 7.84
CA ASP A 150 -10.23 9.18 8.22
C ASP A 150 -9.09 10.03 7.62
N GLU A 151 -8.72 11.06 8.38
CA GLU A 151 -7.59 11.96 8.17
C GLU A 151 -6.26 11.19 8.33
N TYR A 152 -5.67 10.69 7.23
CA TYR A 152 -4.28 10.21 7.25
C TYR A 152 -3.31 11.40 7.27
N VAL A 153 -2.94 11.85 8.47
CA VAL A 153 -1.72 12.64 8.71
C VAL A 153 -0.54 11.73 8.37
N THR A 154 0.18 12.04 7.30
CA THR A 154 1.46 11.39 7.01
C THR A 154 2.57 12.31 7.46
N ASP A 155 3.17 11.99 8.61
CA ASP A 155 4.49 12.49 8.97
C ASP A 155 5.43 12.29 7.78
N SER A 156 6.01 13.40 7.35
CA SER A 156 7.02 13.48 6.30
C SER A 156 8.08 14.45 6.81
N GLU A 157 9.01 13.97 7.64
CA GLU A 157 10.33 14.59 7.74
C GLU A 157 11.29 13.72 6.92
N GLU A 158 11.72 14.26 5.77
CA GLU A 158 13.09 14.74 5.48
C GLU A 158 14.01 13.56 5.13
N ASP A 159 14.58 13.49 3.93
CA ASP A 159 15.73 14.34 3.61
C ASP A 159 15.82 14.75 2.13
N ASN A 160 16.37 15.95 1.97
CA ASN A 160 16.63 16.66 0.72
C ASN A 160 18.13 17.03 0.70
N SER A 161 18.91 16.45 -0.21
CA SER A 161 20.14 17.01 -0.81
C SER A 161 20.64 15.98 -1.83
N ASN A 162 21.24 16.29 -2.97
CA ASN A 162 21.87 17.50 -3.46
C ASN A 162 21.80 17.48 -5.00
N SER A 163 21.75 18.66 -5.61
CA SER A 163 21.86 18.88 -7.04
C SER A 163 23.28 19.32 -7.37
N GLU A 164 24.01 18.58 -8.20
CA GLU A 164 25.12 19.09 -9.02
C GLU A 164 25.13 18.39 -10.39
N GLU A 165 25.54 19.15 -11.40
CA GLU A 165 25.47 18.88 -12.84
C GLU A 165 26.77 18.20 -13.38
N GLU A 166 26.69 17.71 -14.63
CA GLU A 166 27.78 17.36 -15.58
C GLU A 166 28.60 16.08 -15.28
N GLU A 167 29.10 15.26 -16.21
CA GLU A 167 29.01 15.07 -17.67
C GLU A 167 29.50 13.62 -17.98
N GLU A 168 29.07 13.10 -19.14
CA GLU A 168 29.63 12.09 -20.06
C GLU A 168 30.38 10.79 -19.63
N ASP A 169 30.12 9.78 -20.47
CA ASP A 169 30.92 8.61 -20.88
C ASP A 169 30.96 7.29 -20.07
N ASP A 170 30.23 6.34 -20.66
CA ASP A 170 30.68 5.04 -21.19
C ASP A 170 31.19 3.88 -20.30
N GLU A 171 30.74 2.70 -20.74
CA GLU A 171 31.30 1.34 -20.58
C GLU A 171 30.97 0.53 -19.29
N GLU A 172 30.07 -0.43 -19.54
CA GLU A 172 30.17 -1.86 -19.23
C GLU A 172 30.40 -2.40 -17.79
N SER A 173 29.49 -3.34 -17.47
CA SER A 173 29.76 -4.67 -16.88
C SER A 173 29.68 -4.89 -15.36
N GLN A 174 28.71 -5.77 -15.05
CA GLN A 174 28.76 -6.91 -14.11
C GLN A 174 28.36 -6.72 -12.63
N ASN A 175 27.23 -7.38 -12.31
CA ASN A 175 26.98 -8.33 -11.20
C ASN A 175 27.63 -8.12 -9.81
N SER A 176 26.76 -8.05 -8.79
CA SER A 176 26.70 -8.90 -7.57
C SER A 176 26.03 -8.08 -6.44
N GLU A 177 24.81 -8.39 -6.01
CA GLU A 177 24.45 -9.26 -4.86
C GLU A 177 24.74 -8.69 -3.46
N ASP A 178 23.72 -8.82 -2.60
CA ASP A 178 23.72 -8.88 -1.12
C ASP A 178 24.05 -7.59 -0.33
N SER A 179 23.63 -7.36 0.92
CA SER A 179 22.68 -7.92 1.90
C SER A 179 23.02 -7.24 3.25
N ALA A 180 22.15 -7.43 4.26
CA ALA A 180 22.35 -7.20 5.70
C ALA A 180 22.26 -5.73 6.17
N THR A 181 21.18 -5.31 6.84
CA THR A 181 20.82 -5.47 8.27
C THR A 181 21.79 -4.81 9.23
N GLU A 182 21.29 -3.86 10.03
CA GLU A 182 21.64 -3.74 11.45
C GLU A 182 20.55 -2.97 12.23
N ASP A 183 20.29 -3.48 13.43
CA ASP A 183 19.20 -3.21 14.37
C ASP A 183 19.43 -1.96 15.26
N ALA A 184 18.32 -1.49 15.86
CA ALA A 184 18.14 -1.02 17.26
C ALA A 184 19.12 0.04 17.84
N GLN A 185 18.75 1.07 18.60
CA GLN A 185 17.61 1.39 19.47
C GLN A 185 17.93 2.81 19.99
N HIS A 186 16.96 3.72 20.12
CA HIS A 186 16.83 4.47 21.37
C HIS A 186 15.43 5.08 21.52
N ASP A 187 14.99 4.99 22.77
CA ASP A 187 13.65 5.17 23.30
C ASP A 187 13.34 6.63 23.65
N THR A 188 12.05 6.88 23.90
CA THR A 188 11.41 7.96 24.68
C THR A 188 11.33 9.38 24.12
N LEU A 189 10.09 9.88 23.89
CA LEU A 189 9.40 10.82 24.79
C LEU A 189 7.96 11.16 24.32
N THR A 190 7.03 10.67 25.12
CA THR A 190 5.66 11.08 25.46
C THR A 190 5.08 12.44 25.01
N ASN A 191 3.77 12.34 24.71
CA ASN A 191 2.63 13.22 25.06
C ASN A 191 2.37 14.49 24.27
N PHE A 192 1.20 14.55 23.61
CA PHE A 192 0.12 15.51 23.91
C PHE A 192 -1.14 15.15 23.08
N ALA A 193 -2.17 14.60 23.75
CA ALA A 193 -3.60 14.88 23.53
C ALA A 193 -4.50 13.72 24.01
N ASP A 194 -4.50 13.46 25.31
CA ASP A 194 -5.67 12.90 25.98
C ASP A 194 -6.64 14.05 26.27
N THR A 195 -7.79 14.08 25.60
CA THR A 195 -9.06 14.54 26.21
C THR A 195 -10.24 14.14 25.32
N ILE A 196 -10.77 12.94 25.56
CA ILE A 196 -12.19 12.67 25.86
C ILE A 196 -12.20 11.26 26.47
N ALA A 197 -12.37 11.22 27.80
CA ALA A 197 -12.47 9.99 28.56
C ALA A 197 -13.81 9.29 28.27
N LEU A 198 -13.75 8.10 27.69
CA LEU A 198 -14.78 7.08 27.87
C LEU A 198 -14.20 6.03 28.83
N ASP A 199 -14.71 6.09 30.05
CA ASP A 199 -14.44 5.16 31.13
C ASP A 199 -14.75 3.72 30.70
N THR A 200 -13.70 2.94 30.48
CA THR A 200 -13.74 1.48 30.40
C THR A 200 -12.71 0.90 31.36
N SER A 201 -12.70 1.40 32.60
CA SER A 201 -11.98 0.77 33.70
C SER A 201 -12.56 -0.62 33.99
N GLY A 202 -12.10 -1.65 33.27
CA GLY A 202 -12.53 -3.02 33.59
C GLY A 202 -12.22 -4.18 32.65
N VAL A 203 -11.54 -4.00 31.51
CA VAL A 203 -11.17 -5.15 30.66
C VAL A 203 -9.68 -5.06 30.32
N GLN A 204 -8.84 -5.61 31.20
CA GLN A 204 -7.56 -6.15 30.75
C GLN A 204 -7.91 -7.34 29.86
N GLU A 205 -7.87 -7.16 28.54
CA GLU A 205 -7.75 -8.30 27.64
C GLU A 205 -6.46 -9.02 28.06
N ILE A 206 -6.61 -10.21 28.64
CA ILE A 206 -5.50 -11.08 28.96
C ILE A 206 -4.90 -11.46 27.63
N GLU A 207 -3.82 -10.77 27.24
CA GLU A 207 -3.04 -11.10 26.07
C GLU A 207 -2.51 -12.53 26.28
N THR A 208 -3.14 -13.49 25.60
CA THR A 208 -2.76 -14.90 25.69
C THR A 208 -1.31 -15.08 25.23
N ASP A 209 -0.58 -16.04 25.79
CA ASP A 209 0.81 -16.30 25.39
C ASP A 209 0.95 -16.60 23.89
N VAL A 210 -0.10 -17.14 23.26
CA VAL A 210 -0.21 -17.32 21.80
C VAL A 210 -0.28 -15.97 21.07
N GLY A 211 -1.11 -15.04 21.55
CA GLY A 211 -1.20 -13.69 21.00
C GLY A 211 0.14 -12.96 21.03
N ARG A 212 0.88 -13.09 22.15
CA ARG A 212 2.24 -12.53 22.28
C ARG A 212 3.21 -13.14 21.28
N PHE A 213 3.18 -14.46 21.10
CA PHE A 213 4.00 -15.14 20.09
C PHE A 213 3.65 -14.71 18.66
N LEU A 214 2.37 -14.57 18.31
CA LEU A 214 1.94 -14.12 16.98
C LEU A 214 2.22 -12.63 16.73
N ALA A 215 2.31 -11.82 17.78
CA ALA A 215 2.77 -10.45 17.71
C ALA A 215 4.30 -10.39 17.50
N GLN A 216 5.05 -11.19 18.25
CA GLN A 216 6.52 -11.25 18.24
C GLN A 216 7.00 -12.70 18.15
N PRO A 217 7.25 -13.22 16.93
CA PRO A 217 7.67 -14.60 16.72
C PRO A 217 9.16 -14.76 17.06
N THR A 218 9.46 -14.91 18.35
CA THR A 218 10.80 -15.21 18.87
C THR A 218 10.84 -16.61 19.45
N LEU A 219 12.05 -17.20 19.51
CA LEU A 219 12.25 -18.53 20.11
C LEU A 219 11.79 -18.57 21.57
N GLU A 220 12.07 -17.51 22.33
CA GLU A 220 11.70 -17.42 23.75
C GLU A 220 10.18 -17.46 23.95
N ASN A 221 9.42 -16.77 23.08
CA ASN A 221 7.97 -16.78 23.13
C ASN A 221 7.39 -18.13 22.69
N LEU A 222 8.05 -18.84 21.77
CA LEU A 222 7.67 -20.19 21.38
C LEU A 222 7.91 -21.20 22.52
N GLU A 223 9.02 -21.08 23.25
CA GLU A 223 9.33 -21.95 24.39
C GLU A 223 8.33 -21.78 25.54
N LYS A 224 7.80 -20.57 25.73
CA LYS A 224 6.74 -20.28 26.72
C LYS A 224 5.43 -21.02 26.44
N LEU A 225 5.14 -21.35 25.18
CA LEU A 225 3.96 -22.15 24.80
C LEU A 225 4.10 -23.64 25.18
N GLY A 226 5.32 -24.09 25.47
CA GLY A 226 5.60 -25.45 25.92
C GLY A 226 5.58 -26.51 24.81
N PRO A 227 5.69 -27.79 25.17
CA PRO A 227 5.87 -28.89 24.21
C PRO A 227 4.64 -29.17 23.32
N ASN A 228 3.45 -28.69 23.71
CA ASN A 228 2.21 -28.83 22.95
C ASN A 228 1.80 -27.52 22.26
N ALA A 229 2.76 -26.68 21.89
CA ALA A 229 2.49 -25.38 21.28
C ALA A 229 1.52 -25.45 20.09
N ALA A 230 1.60 -26.51 19.26
CA ALA A 230 0.71 -26.71 18.13
C ALA A 230 -0.77 -26.82 18.55
N ASP A 231 -1.07 -27.57 19.61
CA ASP A 231 -2.44 -27.74 20.12
C ASP A 231 -2.94 -26.45 20.79
N VAL A 232 -2.05 -25.76 21.53
CA VAL A 232 -2.39 -24.49 22.19
C VAL A 232 -2.73 -23.41 21.15
N ILE A 233 -1.97 -23.37 20.04
CA ILE A 233 -2.25 -22.49 18.90
C ILE A 233 -3.57 -22.88 18.22
N ASP A 234 -3.83 -24.16 17.95
CA ASP A 234 -5.10 -24.61 17.35
C ASP A 234 -6.30 -24.22 18.23
N VAL A 235 -6.23 -24.44 19.55
CA VAL A 235 -7.31 -24.05 20.48
C VAL A 235 -7.55 -22.53 20.46
N HIS A 236 -6.49 -21.72 20.45
CA HIS A 236 -6.61 -20.27 20.38
C HIS A 236 -7.25 -19.82 19.06
N LEU A 237 -6.81 -20.37 17.93
CA LEU A 237 -7.28 -19.99 16.59
C LEU A 237 -8.71 -20.50 16.30
N GLN A 238 -9.17 -21.56 16.96
CA GLN A 238 -10.56 -22.02 16.89
C GLN A 238 -11.57 -21.00 17.44
N SER A 239 -11.15 -20.03 18.24
CA SER A 239 -12.04 -18.96 18.73
C SER A 239 -12.52 -18.02 17.62
N ILE A 240 -11.82 -17.97 16.48
CA ILE A 240 -12.13 -17.10 15.36
C ILE A 240 -13.33 -17.67 14.60
N LYS A 241 -14.43 -16.90 14.54
CA LYS A 241 -15.69 -17.35 13.90
C LYS A 241 -15.70 -17.16 12.38
N GLU A 242 -14.96 -16.17 11.88
CA GLU A 242 -14.93 -15.84 10.45
C GLU A 242 -13.98 -16.80 9.72
N PRO A 243 -14.46 -17.58 8.73
CA PRO A 243 -13.63 -18.56 8.02
C PRO A 243 -12.41 -17.94 7.36
N ALA A 244 -12.53 -16.71 6.84
CA ALA A 244 -11.44 -16.07 6.14
C ALA A 244 -10.31 -15.62 7.07
N ALA A 245 -10.67 -14.92 8.14
CA ALA A 245 -9.74 -14.50 9.18
C ALA A 245 -9.10 -15.71 9.89
N MET A 246 -9.86 -16.80 10.07
CA MET A 246 -9.34 -18.03 10.65
C MET A 246 -8.20 -18.59 9.79
N ILE A 247 -8.42 -18.76 8.48
CA ILE A 247 -7.41 -19.32 7.57
C ILE A 247 -6.16 -18.45 7.53
N GLN A 248 -6.31 -17.13 7.42
CA GLN A 248 -5.18 -16.22 7.45
C GLN A 248 -4.39 -16.34 8.76
N ALA A 249 -5.07 -16.41 9.90
CA ALA A 249 -4.42 -16.55 11.20
C ALA A 249 -3.67 -17.90 11.35
N TYR A 250 -4.21 -19.01 10.82
CA TYR A 250 -3.48 -20.29 10.80
C TYR A 250 -2.25 -20.24 9.88
N VAL A 251 -2.36 -19.55 8.73
CA VAL A 251 -1.22 -19.34 7.84
C VAL A 251 -0.16 -18.51 8.55
N ASP A 252 -0.52 -17.36 9.11
CA ASP A 252 0.40 -16.50 9.86
C ASP A 252 1.08 -17.26 11.00
N ALA A 253 0.33 -18.02 11.79
CA ALA A 253 0.87 -18.84 12.87
C ALA A 253 1.85 -19.90 12.36
N THR A 254 1.49 -20.61 11.29
CA THR A 254 2.36 -21.64 10.69
C THR A 254 3.64 -21.03 10.16
N PHE A 255 3.57 -19.85 9.52
CA PHE A 255 4.73 -19.16 8.97
C PHE A 255 5.59 -18.48 10.05
N CYS A 256 4.99 -17.97 11.14
CA CYS A 256 5.72 -17.52 12.32
C CYS A 256 6.58 -18.63 12.91
N VAL A 257 6.03 -19.85 13.05
CA VAL A 257 6.79 -21.00 13.55
C VAL A 257 7.80 -21.50 12.51
N ALA A 258 7.41 -21.60 11.24
CA ALA A 258 8.30 -22.03 10.16
C ALA A 258 9.48 -21.07 9.94
N GLY A 259 9.30 -19.78 10.17
CA GLY A 259 10.35 -18.77 10.13
C GLY A 259 11.44 -19.00 11.18
N LEU A 260 11.13 -19.73 12.25
CA LEU A 260 12.06 -20.12 13.33
C LEU A 260 12.61 -21.55 13.16
N SER A 261 12.36 -22.21 12.02
CA SER A 261 12.72 -23.62 11.78
C SER A 261 14.22 -23.94 11.71
N GLU A 262 15.09 -22.96 11.97
CA GLU A 262 16.49 -23.23 12.29
C GLU A 262 16.64 -24.06 13.58
N ASN A 263 15.67 -23.97 14.49
CA ASN A 263 15.56 -24.84 15.64
C ASN A 263 14.73 -26.11 15.33
N ALA A 264 15.22 -27.28 15.75
CA ALA A 264 14.53 -28.55 15.60
C ALA A 264 13.14 -28.57 16.25
N THR A 265 12.96 -27.88 17.40
CA THR A 265 11.67 -27.80 18.09
C THR A 265 10.64 -27.02 17.28
N ALA A 266 11.03 -25.86 16.75
CA ALA A 266 10.17 -25.04 15.88
C ALA A 266 9.81 -25.78 14.58
N SER A 267 10.76 -26.47 13.96
CA SER A 267 10.49 -27.29 12.78
C SER A 267 9.44 -28.37 13.09
N GLN A 268 9.55 -29.05 14.23
CA GLN A 268 8.59 -30.08 14.62
C GLN A 268 7.20 -29.50 14.89
N ILE A 269 7.10 -28.34 15.54
CA ILE A 269 5.81 -27.66 15.80
C ILE A 269 5.17 -27.21 14.47
N ALA A 270 5.96 -26.68 13.52
CA ALA A 270 5.45 -26.30 12.21
C ALA A 270 4.92 -27.52 11.43
N GLU A 271 5.61 -28.65 11.49
CA GLU A 271 5.19 -29.91 10.87
C GLU A 271 3.90 -30.47 11.49
N GLN A 272 3.63 -30.20 12.78
CA GLN A 272 2.38 -30.56 13.44
C GLN A 272 1.23 -29.61 13.09
N LEU A 273 1.50 -28.31 12.99
CA LEU A 273 0.49 -27.29 12.68
C LEU A 273 -0.01 -27.36 11.23
N PHE A 274 0.87 -27.70 10.29
CA PHE A 274 0.54 -27.64 8.87
C PHE A 274 -0.60 -28.61 8.46
N PRO A 275 -0.63 -29.89 8.87
CA PRO A 275 -1.77 -30.78 8.61
C PRO A 275 -3.08 -30.27 9.22
N ILE A 276 -3.01 -29.63 10.40
CA ILE A 276 -4.18 -29.03 11.06
C ILE A 276 -4.72 -27.89 10.20
N LEU A 277 -3.86 -26.97 9.78
CA LEU A 277 -4.21 -25.87 8.86
C LEU A 277 -4.88 -26.40 7.59
N ILE A 278 -4.27 -27.39 6.92
CA ILE A 278 -4.85 -27.96 5.69
C ILE A 278 -6.21 -28.60 5.99
N SER A 279 -6.32 -29.43 7.03
CA SER A 279 -7.59 -30.06 7.39
C SER A 279 -8.68 -29.05 7.71
N ARG A 280 -8.36 -27.90 8.32
CA ARG A 280 -9.32 -26.84 8.63
C ARG A 280 -9.72 -26.07 7.37
N ALA A 281 -8.74 -25.71 6.54
CA ALA A 281 -8.96 -24.96 5.31
C ALA A 281 -9.69 -25.77 4.23
N THR A 282 -9.59 -27.10 4.22
CA THR A 282 -10.29 -27.95 3.24
C THR A 282 -11.71 -28.36 3.68
N ARG A 283 -12.18 -27.96 4.87
CA ARG A 283 -13.55 -28.27 5.33
C ARG A 283 -14.64 -27.55 4.53
N ALA A 284 -14.32 -26.39 3.96
CA ALA A 284 -15.20 -25.68 3.06
C ALA A 284 -14.60 -25.67 1.64
N PRO A 285 -15.38 -25.90 0.57
CA PRO A 285 -14.86 -25.86 -0.79
C PRO A 285 -14.47 -24.43 -1.22
N ALA A 286 -15.08 -23.40 -0.64
CA ALA A 286 -14.80 -21.99 -0.95
C ALA A 286 -13.45 -21.49 -0.39
N SER A 287 -12.85 -22.20 0.57
CA SER A 287 -11.61 -21.76 1.24
C SER A 287 -10.33 -22.21 0.54
N ALA A 288 -10.40 -23.06 -0.49
CA ALA A 288 -9.20 -23.51 -1.21
C ALA A 288 -8.48 -22.35 -1.92
N TRP A 289 -9.25 -21.44 -2.54
CA TRP A 289 -8.70 -20.23 -3.15
C TRP A 289 -8.12 -19.29 -2.09
N LEU A 290 -8.82 -19.13 -0.96
CA LEU A 290 -8.36 -18.24 0.10
C LEU A 290 -7.07 -18.73 0.74
N LEU A 291 -6.95 -20.04 0.95
CA LEU A 291 -5.73 -20.68 1.40
C LEU A 291 -4.57 -20.38 0.45
N ALA A 292 -4.78 -20.52 -0.86
CA ALA A 292 -3.76 -20.20 -1.86
C ALA A 292 -3.36 -18.71 -1.80
N ASN A 293 -4.33 -17.81 -1.71
CA ASN A 293 -4.08 -16.37 -1.59
C ASN A 293 -3.25 -16.04 -0.33
N SER A 294 -3.62 -16.63 0.81
CA SER A 294 -2.94 -16.44 2.10
C SER A 294 -1.49 -16.96 2.07
N PHE A 295 -1.24 -18.09 1.40
CA PHE A 295 0.13 -18.60 1.24
C PHE A 295 0.96 -17.71 0.30
N LEU A 296 0.36 -17.23 -0.79
CA LEU A 296 1.05 -16.37 -1.75
C LEU A 296 1.43 -15.03 -1.11
N THR A 297 0.56 -14.44 -0.29
CA THR A 297 0.88 -13.23 0.49
C THR A 297 1.95 -13.52 1.54
N ALA A 298 1.85 -14.65 2.26
CA ALA A 298 2.80 -15.02 3.29
C ALA A 298 4.23 -15.32 2.78
N LEU A 299 4.33 -15.79 1.53
CA LEU A 299 5.60 -16.00 0.83
C LEU A 299 6.10 -14.73 0.10
N ALA A 300 5.37 -13.61 0.17
CA ALA A 300 5.64 -12.40 -0.63
C ALA A 300 5.64 -12.62 -2.15
N LEU A 301 4.88 -13.60 -2.65
CA LEU A 301 4.72 -13.84 -4.09
C LEU A 301 3.69 -12.88 -4.71
N ILE A 302 2.70 -12.44 -3.93
CA ILE A 302 1.70 -11.43 -4.31
C ILE A 302 1.60 -10.35 -3.22
N LYS A 303 1.10 -9.17 -3.60
CA LYS A 303 0.78 -8.10 -2.65
C LYS A 303 -0.59 -8.37 -2.04
N SER A 304 -0.71 -8.20 -0.72
CA SER A 304 -2.02 -8.12 -0.06
C SER A 304 -2.67 -6.76 -0.38
N GLU A 305 -3.99 -6.73 -0.51
CA GLU A 305 -4.78 -5.49 -0.61
C GLU A 305 -4.92 -4.81 0.76
N GLU A 306 -4.83 -5.58 1.85
CA GLU A 306 -4.79 -5.04 3.20
C GLU A 306 -3.42 -4.39 3.47
N LYS A 307 -3.38 -3.37 4.37
CA LYS A 307 -2.18 -2.59 4.75
C LYS A 307 -0.92 -3.46 4.73
N PRO A 308 0.24 -2.96 4.25
CA PRO A 308 1.45 -3.77 4.09
C PRO A 308 1.79 -4.46 5.41
N GLN A 309 1.37 -5.72 5.56
CA GLN A 309 1.78 -6.54 6.67
C GLN A 309 3.27 -6.75 6.44
N ARG A 310 4.10 -6.03 7.21
CA ARG A 310 5.52 -6.36 7.29
C ARG A 310 5.55 -7.82 7.72
N LEU A 311 6.17 -8.66 6.89
CA LEU A 311 6.32 -10.07 7.20
C LEU A 311 7.01 -10.18 8.55
N LYS A 312 6.35 -10.86 9.49
CA LYS A 312 6.86 -11.04 10.86
C LYS A 312 7.90 -12.16 10.94
N TRP A 313 8.06 -12.94 9.86
CA TRP A 313 8.88 -14.14 9.80
C TRP A 313 9.96 -14.04 8.73
N SER A 314 11.00 -14.85 8.91
CA SER A 314 12.07 -15.03 7.92
C SER A 314 11.59 -15.89 6.74
N LEU A 315 11.78 -15.41 5.51
CA LEU A 315 11.34 -16.08 4.29
C LEU A 315 12.13 -17.36 3.92
N PRO A 316 13.49 -17.39 3.99
CA PRO A 316 14.25 -18.58 3.56
C PRO A 316 13.87 -19.88 4.29
N PRO A 317 13.68 -19.89 5.63
CA PRO A 317 13.19 -21.07 6.35
C PRO A 317 11.77 -21.47 5.91
N CYS A 318 10.88 -20.50 5.68
CA CYS A 318 9.52 -20.75 5.19
C CYS A 318 9.50 -21.40 3.80
N TYR A 319 10.34 -20.95 2.86
CA TYR A 319 10.43 -21.57 1.53
C TYR A 319 10.86 -23.05 1.60
N ARG A 320 11.85 -23.37 2.46
CA ARG A 320 12.29 -24.76 2.69
C ARG A 320 11.23 -25.62 3.36
N PHE A 321 10.50 -25.03 4.31
CA PHE A 321 9.40 -25.71 4.99
C PHE A 321 8.28 -26.04 4.00
N VAL A 322 7.82 -25.05 3.24
CA VAL A 322 6.73 -25.24 2.28
C VAL A 322 7.14 -26.22 1.17
N SER A 323 8.36 -26.15 0.63
CA SER A 323 8.80 -27.10 -0.42
C SER A 323 8.75 -28.56 0.05
N ARG A 324 9.16 -28.83 1.29
CA ARG A 324 9.04 -30.17 1.91
C ARG A 324 7.58 -30.58 2.08
N GLN A 325 6.73 -29.68 2.54
CA GLN A 325 5.32 -29.97 2.76
C GLN A 325 4.54 -30.16 1.45
N LEU A 326 4.91 -29.48 0.36
CA LEU A 326 4.28 -29.65 -0.96
C LEU A 326 4.43 -31.06 -1.54
N LEU A 327 5.45 -31.81 -1.11
CA LEU A 327 5.65 -33.23 -1.46
C LEU A 327 4.69 -34.16 -0.70
N SER A 328 4.08 -33.70 0.39
CA SER A 328 3.13 -34.49 1.18
C SER A 328 1.82 -34.73 0.40
N PRO A 329 1.23 -35.94 0.49
CA PRO A 329 -0.08 -36.23 -0.10
C PRO A 329 -1.24 -35.48 0.58
N THR A 330 -1.01 -34.85 1.73
CA THR A 330 -2.02 -34.08 2.46
C THR A 330 -2.37 -32.76 1.78
N VAL A 331 -1.49 -32.22 0.93
CA VAL A 331 -1.68 -30.92 0.29
C VAL A 331 -2.59 -31.02 -0.94
N PRO A 332 -3.62 -30.16 -1.07
CA PRO A 332 -4.45 -30.11 -2.27
C PRO A 332 -3.63 -29.84 -3.54
N PRO A 333 -3.84 -30.58 -4.65
CA PRO A 333 -3.09 -30.38 -5.89
C PRO A 333 -3.27 -28.97 -6.45
N SER A 334 -4.46 -28.37 -6.30
CA SER A 334 -4.73 -26.99 -6.72
C SER A 334 -3.85 -25.95 -6.02
N LEU A 335 -3.54 -26.15 -4.73
CA LEU A 335 -2.64 -25.28 -3.99
C LEU A 335 -1.21 -25.41 -4.50
N ARG A 336 -0.76 -26.64 -4.74
CA ARG A 336 0.58 -26.93 -5.28
C ARG A 336 0.79 -26.28 -6.64
N ASP A 337 -0.16 -26.44 -7.56
CA ASP A 337 -0.06 -25.91 -8.92
C ASP A 337 -0.05 -24.38 -8.92
N THR A 338 -0.88 -23.77 -8.07
CA THR A 338 -0.92 -22.31 -7.91
C THR A 338 0.40 -21.77 -7.39
N LEU A 339 0.95 -22.35 -6.33
CA LEU A 339 2.23 -21.91 -5.76
C LEU A 339 3.39 -22.06 -6.74
N ARG A 340 3.43 -23.16 -7.52
CA ARG A 340 4.43 -23.35 -8.57
C ARG A 340 4.31 -22.34 -9.70
N PHE A 341 3.09 -22.01 -10.13
CA PHE A 341 2.87 -21.00 -11.17
C PHE A 341 3.40 -19.62 -10.74
N PHE A 342 3.09 -19.18 -9.52
CA PHE A 342 3.57 -17.89 -9.03
C PHE A 342 5.07 -17.88 -8.72
N ALA A 343 5.61 -18.98 -8.20
CA ALA A 343 7.05 -19.12 -7.98
C ALA A 343 7.84 -19.04 -9.29
N THR A 344 7.41 -19.74 -10.36
CA THR A 344 8.06 -19.69 -11.67
C THR A 344 7.97 -18.31 -12.32
N SER A 345 6.84 -17.62 -12.17
CA SER A 345 6.64 -16.24 -12.66
C SER A 345 7.56 -15.22 -11.98
N LYS A 346 8.01 -15.50 -10.75
CA LYS A 346 8.85 -14.61 -9.92
C LYS A 346 10.31 -15.02 -9.83
N ARG A 347 10.79 -15.93 -10.68
CA ARG A 347 12.18 -16.45 -10.70
C ARG A 347 13.29 -15.39 -10.64
N GLY A 348 13.09 -14.21 -11.23
CA GLY A 348 14.07 -13.12 -11.17
C GLY A 348 14.01 -12.25 -9.91
N ALA A 349 12.90 -12.26 -9.16
CA ALA A 349 12.67 -11.38 -8.01
C ALA A 349 12.70 -12.11 -6.65
N ALA A 350 12.51 -13.43 -6.66
CA ALA A 350 12.56 -14.27 -5.47
C ALA A 350 13.31 -15.57 -5.81
N PRO A 351 14.65 -15.58 -5.82
CA PRO A 351 15.44 -16.78 -6.19
C PRO A 351 15.15 -17.98 -5.28
N LEU A 352 14.71 -17.73 -4.05
CA LEU A 352 14.30 -18.77 -3.10
C LEU A 352 12.96 -19.45 -3.47
N ALA A 353 12.14 -18.82 -4.32
CA ALA A 353 10.90 -19.42 -4.79
C ALA A 353 11.13 -20.61 -5.74
N ASP A 354 12.32 -20.75 -6.33
CA ASP A 354 12.68 -21.93 -7.12
C ASP A 354 12.65 -23.23 -6.29
N MET A 355 12.84 -23.13 -4.97
CA MET A 355 12.70 -24.28 -4.07
C MET A 355 11.27 -24.87 -4.07
N LEU A 356 10.25 -24.08 -4.43
CA LEU A 356 8.86 -24.55 -4.54
C LEU A 356 8.58 -25.28 -5.86
N CYS A 357 9.47 -25.13 -6.84
CA CYS A 357 9.34 -25.70 -8.19
C CYS A 357 10.06 -27.05 -8.35
N GLN A 358 10.99 -27.34 -7.43
CA GLN A 358 11.65 -28.65 -7.30
C GLN A 358 10.72 -29.65 -6.62
#